data_AF-A0A4P8ILQ8-F1
#
_entry.id   AF-A0A4P8ILQ8-F1
#
_cell.length_a   1.000
_cell.length_b   1.000
_cell.length_c   1.000
_cell.angle_alpha   90.00
_cell.angle_beta   90.00
_cell.angle_gamma   90.00
#
_symmetry.space_group_name_H-M   'P 1'
#
loop_
_entity.id
_entity.type
_entity.pdbx_description
1 polymer ?
#
loop_
_entity_poly.entity_id
_entity_poly.type
_entity_poly.pdbx_seq_one_letter_code
_entity_poly.pdbx_strand_id
1 'polypeptide(L)'
;MAFHVFQCTGCEATLFPERYLCPRCGGGHWRQVEASAGIVEQLTRLVDRTPGSEPVLLATIRTEPEAFVIAQLEAAMTPGQRVRLQVVGEGKVVASRA
;
A
#
# COMPACT_ATOMS: atom_id res chain seq x y z
N MET A 1 -4.19 2.23 -12.64
CA MET A 1 -3.63 0.90 -12.95
C MET A 1 -3.78 0.00 -11.73
N ALA A 2 -3.83 -1.32 -11.91
CA ALA A 2 -3.91 -2.25 -10.79
C ALA A 2 -2.63 -2.19 -9.93
N PHE A 3 -2.80 -2.18 -8.61
CA PHE A 3 -1.68 -2.20 -7.67
C PHE A 3 -1.19 -3.64 -7.47
N HIS A 4 0.13 -3.83 -7.44
CA HIS A 4 0.76 -5.14 -7.31
C HIS A 4 1.75 -5.15 -6.15
N VAL A 5 1.85 -6.29 -5.49
CA VAL A 5 2.85 -6.62 -4.46
C VAL A 5 3.70 -7.81 -4.93
N PHE A 6 4.80 -8.08 -4.22
CA PHE A 6 5.77 -9.08 -4.63
C PHE A 6 5.78 -10.24 -3.65
N GLN A 7 5.50 -11.44 -4.14
CA GLN A 7 5.50 -12.64 -3.34
C GLN A 7 6.71 -13.52 -3.65
N CYS A 8 7.44 -13.93 -2.63
CA CYS A 8 8.60 -14.80 -2.78
C CYS A 8 8.15 -16.17 -3.28
N THR A 9 8.77 -16.68 -4.35
CA THR A 9 8.41 -17.99 -4.91
C THR A 9 8.88 -19.17 -4.07
N GLY A 10 9.81 -18.95 -3.12
CA GLY A 10 10.36 -20.00 -2.26
C GLY A 10 9.64 -20.18 -0.92
N CYS A 11 9.13 -19.10 -0.31
CA CYS A 11 8.50 -19.16 1.02
C CYS A 11 7.18 -18.38 1.13
N GLU A 12 6.65 -17.88 0.01
CA GLU A 12 5.36 -17.17 -0.08
C GLU A 12 5.23 -15.87 0.73
N ALA A 13 6.32 -15.41 1.36
CA ALA A 13 6.36 -14.10 2.00
C ALA A 13 6.02 -12.99 0.99
N THR A 14 5.05 -12.15 1.32
CA THR A 14 4.60 -11.04 0.48
C THR A 14 5.18 -9.74 1.00
N LEU A 15 5.74 -8.93 0.11
CA LEU A 15 6.41 -7.67 0.44
C LEU A 15 6.13 -6.59 -0.59
N PHE A 16 6.28 -5.35 -0.14
CA PHE A 16 6.32 -4.18 -0.98
C PHE A 16 7.31 -3.16 -0.39
N PRO A 17 8.09 -2.44 -1.21
CA PRO A 17 8.34 -2.69 -2.64
C PRO A 17 9.09 -4.01 -2.89
N GLU A 18 9.38 -4.31 -4.15
CA GLU A 18 10.27 -5.43 -4.51
C GLU A 18 11.62 -5.33 -3.80
N ARG A 19 12.18 -6.49 -3.42
CA ARG A 19 13.47 -6.59 -2.73
C ARG A 19 14.41 -7.45 -3.56
N TYR A 20 15.72 -7.21 -3.46
CA TYR A 20 16.71 -8.09 -4.10
C TYR A 20 16.69 -9.52 -3.54
N LEU A 21 16.48 -9.68 -2.22
CA LEU A 21 16.44 -10.98 -1.54
C LEU A 21 15.28 -11.04 -0.54
N CYS A 22 14.70 -12.23 -0.37
CA CYS A 22 13.65 -12.47 0.59
C CYS A 22 14.23 -12.47 2.01
N PRO A 23 13.73 -11.63 2.93
CA PRO A 23 14.21 -11.58 4.30
C PRO A 23 13.85 -12.81 5.12
N ARG A 24 12.91 -13.66 4.66
CA ARG A 24 12.51 -14.89 5.37
C ARG A 24 13.34 -16.10 4.98
N CYS A 25 13.63 -16.31 3.68
CA CYS A 25 14.31 -17.51 3.20
C CYS A 25 15.60 -17.25 2.40
N GLY A 26 15.95 -16.00 2.12
CA GLY A 26 17.12 -15.64 1.32
C GLY A 26 16.96 -15.81 -0.20
N GLY A 27 15.81 -16.28 -0.70
CA GLY A 27 15.58 -16.45 -2.14
C GLY A 27 15.51 -15.13 -2.91
N GLY A 28 15.95 -15.12 -4.17
CA GLY A 28 15.99 -13.93 -5.03
C GLY A 28 14.92 -13.87 -6.13
N HIS A 29 13.92 -14.76 -6.10
CA HIS A 29 12.87 -14.83 -7.11
C HIS A 29 11.51 -14.41 -6.53
N TRP A 30 10.81 -13.57 -7.28
CA TRP A 30 9.53 -12.98 -6.91
C TRP A 30 8.50 -13.17 -8.02
N ARG A 31 7.23 -13.33 -7.63
CA ARG A 31 6.10 -13.17 -8.54
C ARG A 31 5.32 -11.91 -8.17
N GLN A 32 4.80 -11.21 -9.18
CA GLN A 32 3.84 -10.13 -8.97
C GLN A 32 2.48 -10.72 -8.64
N VAL A 33 1.82 -10.15 -7.64
CA VAL A 33 0.46 -10.51 -7.25
C VAL A 33 -0.36 -9.23 -7.19
N GLU A 34 -1.53 -9.23 -7.84
CA GLU A 34 -2.45 -8.11 -7.76
C GLU A 34 -2.96 -7.95 -6.32
N ALA A 35 -2.94 -6.72 -5.82
CA ALA A 35 -3.40 -6.34 -4.49
C ALA A 35 -4.40 -5.19 -4.62
N SER A 36 -5.59 -5.49 -5.12
CA SER A 36 -6.63 -4.49 -5.41
C SER A 36 -7.34 -3.97 -4.15
N ALA A 37 -7.09 -4.57 -2.98
CA ALA A 37 -7.71 -4.21 -1.71
C ALA A 37 -6.78 -4.38 -0.51
N GLY A 38 -7.18 -3.82 0.62
CA GLY A 38 -6.52 -3.98 1.90
C GLY A 38 -7.30 -3.35 3.05
N ILE A 39 -6.69 -3.35 4.24
CA ILE A 39 -7.22 -2.79 5.47
C ILE A 39 -6.35 -1.62 5.92
N VAL A 40 -6.97 -0.51 6.33
CA VAL A 40 -6.28 0.62 6.95
C VAL A 40 -5.76 0.20 8.32
N GLU A 41 -4.45 0.29 8.52
CA GLU A 41 -3.80 -0.05 9.79
C GLU A 41 -3.50 1.21 10.59
N GLN A 42 -2.94 2.22 9.93
CA GLN A 42 -2.56 3.49 10.55
C GLN A 42 -2.84 4.66 9.63
N LEU A 43 -3.10 5.83 10.22
CA LEU A 43 -3.43 7.06 9.51
C LEU A 43 -2.42 8.16 9.86
N THR A 44 -2.12 9.01 8.89
CA THR A 44 -1.33 10.22 9.07
C THR A 44 -1.98 11.36 8.31
N ARG A 45 -2.24 12.48 8.99
CA ARG A 45 -2.74 13.71 8.38
C ARG A 45 -1.58 14.69 8.22
N LEU A 46 -1.14 14.90 6.99
CA LEU A 46 -0.12 15.88 6.64
C LEU A 46 -0.81 17.22 6.39
N VAL A 47 -0.47 18.22 7.20
CA VAL A 47 -0.99 19.59 7.07
C VAL A 47 0.14 20.48 6.58
N ASP A 48 -0.03 21.09 5.41
CA ASP A 48 0.88 22.13 4.96
C ASP A 48 0.63 23.41 5.77
N ARG A 49 1.70 24.14 6.08
CA ARG A 49 1.63 25.41 6.83
C ARG A 49 1.32 26.60 5.92
N THR A 50 1.27 26.41 4.60
CA THR A 50 0.81 27.45 3.68
C THR A 50 -0.69 27.71 3.85
N PRO A 51 -1.14 28.97 3.95
CA PRO A 51 -2.55 29.31 4.03
C PRO A 51 -3.36 28.75 2.84
N GLY A 52 -4.50 28.11 3.14
CA GLY A 52 -5.43 27.60 2.13
C GLY A 52 -5.10 26.22 1.54
N SER A 53 -4.06 25.54 2.04
CA SER A 53 -3.73 24.18 1.58
C SER A 53 -4.60 23.12 2.26
N GLU A 54 -5.15 22.21 1.46
CA GLU A 54 -5.90 21.07 1.96
C GLU A 54 -4.96 19.99 2.53
N PRO A 55 -5.32 19.33 3.63
CA PRO A 55 -4.50 18.29 4.23
C PRO A 55 -4.41 17.07 3.31
N VAL A 56 -3.20 16.50 3.22
CA VAL A 56 -3.01 15.20 2.57
C VAL A 56 -3.20 14.10 3.61
N LEU A 57 -4.07 13.16 3.31
CA LEU A 57 -4.32 12.00 4.15
C LEU A 57 -3.50 10.82 3.65
N LEU A 58 -2.64 10.27 4.50
CA LEU A 58 -1.85 9.08 4.22
C LEU A 58 -2.29 7.95 5.14
N ALA A 59 -2.13 6.72 4.66
CA ALA A 59 -2.39 5.52 5.45
C ALA A 59 -1.34 4.44 5.20
N THR A 60 -1.01 3.72 6.27
CA THR A 60 -0.42 2.38 6.16
C THR A 60 -1.57 1.41 5.93
N ILE A 61 -1.50 0.66 4.82
CA ILE A 61 -2.51 -0.31 4.43
C ILE A 61 -1.87 -1.69 4.43
N ARG A 62 -2.48 -2.63 5.16
CA ARG A 62 -2.19 -4.05 5.00
C ARG A 62 -3.00 -4.58 3.82
N THR A 63 -2.30 -4.88 2.76
CA THR A 63 -2.84 -5.34 1.48
C THR A 63 -3.31 -6.79 1.56
N GLU A 64 -4.13 -7.18 0.59
CA GLU A 64 -4.51 -8.56 0.34
C GLU A 64 -3.89 -8.97 -1.00
N PRO A 65 -2.78 -9.74 -1.03
CA PRO A 65 -2.14 -10.48 0.08
C PRO A 65 -1.20 -9.65 0.98
N GLU A 66 -0.98 -10.10 2.21
CA GLU A 66 -0.43 -9.39 3.40
C GLU A 66 0.95 -8.68 3.27
N ALA A 67 1.08 -7.69 2.38
CA ALA A 67 2.15 -6.70 2.42
C ALA A 67 1.64 -5.37 3.04
N PHE A 68 2.56 -4.55 3.53
CA PHE A 68 2.24 -3.20 4.02
C PHE A 68 2.68 -2.16 2.99
N VAL A 69 1.78 -1.22 2.66
CA VAL A 69 2.03 -0.13 1.72
C VAL A 69 1.59 1.21 2.31
N ILE A 70 2.27 2.29 1.92
CA ILE A 70 1.80 3.66 2.19
C ILE A 70 1.00 4.14 0.98
N ALA A 71 -0.25 4.56 1.22
CA ALA A 71 -1.12 5.13 0.19
C ALA A 71 -1.70 6.47 0.62
N GLN A 72 -2.01 7.33 -0.35
CA GLN A 72 -2.85 8.50 -0.10
C GLN A 72 -4.32 8.09 -0.08
N LEU A 73 -5.07 8.55 0.91
CA LEU A 73 -6.51 8.38 0.97
C LEU A 73 -7.22 9.47 0.14
N GLU A 74 -8.22 9.08 -0.64
CA GLU A 74 -9.08 10.04 -1.34
C GLU A 74 -10.06 10.77 -0.41
N ALA A 75 -10.36 10.17 0.74
CA ALA A 75 -11.25 10.71 1.75
C ALA A 75 -10.85 10.23 3.15
N ALA A 76 -11.42 10.85 4.19
CA ALA A 76 -11.25 10.36 5.55
C ALA A 76 -11.79 8.93 5.73
N MET A 77 -10.99 8.10 6.40
CA MET A 77 -11.24 6.69 6.71
C MET A 77 -10.79 6.39 8.14
N THR A 78 -11.10 5.21 8.64
CA THR A 78 -10.72 4.76 9.99
C THR A 78 -9.85 3.50 9.94
N PRO A 79 -8.98 3.26 10.94
CA PRO A 79 -8.32 1.97 11.09
C PRO A 79 -9.33 0.81 11.11
N GLY A 80 -8.95 -0.34 10.56
CA GLY A 80 -9.82 -1.50 10.36
C GLY A 80 -10.74 -1.41 9.14
N GLN A 81 -10.83 -0.24 8.48
CA GLN A 81 -11.66 -0.09 7.29
C GLN A 81 -11.02 -0.75 6.07
N ARG A 82 -11.83 -1.48 5.28
CA ARG A 82 -11.42 -2.03 3.99
C ARG A 82 -11.41 -0.96 2.90
N VAL A 83 -10.40 -0.99 2.05
CA VAL A 83 -10.16 -0.02 0.98
C VAL A 83 -9.80 -0.73 -0.31
N ARG A 84 -10.08 -0.06 -1.44
CA ARG A 84 -9.53 -0.41 -2.76
C ARG A 84 -8.22 0.32 -2.98
N LEU A 85 -7.30 -0.32 -3.69
CA LEU A 85 -5.97 0.20 -4.01
C LEU A 85 -5.77 0.31 -5.51
N GLN A 86 -5.20 1.43 -5.94
CA GLN A 86 -4.82 1.66 -7.32
C GLN A 86 -3.51 2.46 -7.40
N VAL A 87 -2.81 2.30 -8.52
CA VAL A 87 -1.69 3.16 -8.90
C VAL A 87 -2.17 4.23 -9.87
N VAL A 88 -1.84 5.48 -9.58
CA VAL A 88 -2.09 6.65 -10.43
C VAL A 88 -0.80 7.40 -10.73
N GLY A 89 -0.72 8.02 -11.91
CA GLY A 89 0.45 8.82 -12.33
C GLY A 89 1.77 8.07 -12.19
N GLU A 90 2.77 8.72 -11.60
CA GLU A 90 4.16 8.26 -11.43
C GLU A 90 4.35 7.22 -10.31
N GLY A 91 3.44 6.23 -10.20
CA GLY A 91 3.57 5.17 -9.19
C GLY A 91 2.95 5.51 -7.84
N LYS A 92 2.18 6.60 -7.74
CA LYS A 92 1.47 6.99 -6.52
C LYS A 92 0.37 5.98 -6.21
N VAL A 93 0.41 5.41 -5.00
CA VAL A 93 -0.64 4.50 -4.52
C VAL A 93 -1.75 5.33 -3.88
N VAL A 94 -2.98 5.10 -4.33
CA VAL A 94 -4.18 5.76 -3.83
C VAL A 94 -5.15 4.72 -3.29
N ALA A 95 -5.78 5.06 -2.17
CA ALA A 95 -6.78 4.24 -1.51
C ALA A 95 -8.13 4.95 -1.48
N SER A 96 -9.15 4.22 -1.92
CA SER A 96 -10.55 4.64 -1.93
C SER A 96 -11.39 3.67 -1.11
N ARG A 97 -12.59 4.09 -0.69
CA ARG A 97 -13.49 3.20 0.06
C ARG A 97 -13.79 1.97 -0.81
N ALA A 98 -13.73 0.77 -0.22
CA ALA A 98 -14.13 -0.47 -0.88
C ALA A 98 -15.64 -0.53 -1.11
#